data_AF-A0AAV9JEB5-F1
#
_entry.id   AF-A0AAV9JEB5-F1
#
_cell.length_a   1.000
_cell.length_b   1.000
_cell.length_c   1.000
_cell.angle_alpha   90.00
_cell.angle_beta   90.00
_cell.angle_gamma   90.00
#
_symmetry.space_group_name_H-M   'P 1'
#
loop_
_entity.id
_entity.type
_entity.pdbx_description
1 polymer ?
#
loop_
_entity_poly.entity_id
_entity_poly.type
_entity_poly.pdbx_seq_one_letter_code
_entity_poly.pdbx_strand_id
1 'polypeptide(L)'
;MDFLTDAALSAHCQRLAHPSPSTVGLAAVLVVGLVCSYLPQHIKIIQHRTSEGLSPWWVLLGGLSSSMALGNILTLPASRADMSCCNEVSGGACAAALLGIVQIGCQWACFMFIVLLFLIFFPSATDFDLSASTASHHHSTPPPRRRDAIIVASTTVLALLTIGIVSLALVAAWPSHTQAWANLLGIIAGILSAIQYLPQIWYTYHLRDIASLSVTTMLIQVPGSFLFAFSLYQRVGWEGWSTWLVYCVSGVLQGALLGIAISYYIANKNAANKLEGDGDSIRPVDDVDGGADADERTALLRNGHSVKGRPIAGTHRSNASQRQLGKLYAATPPEHDSDRSA
;
A
#
# COMPACT_ATOMS: atom_id res chain seq x y z
N MET A 1 31.32 11.26 -41.62
CA MET A 1 32.61 11.37 -40.89
C MET A 1 32.43 10.60 -39.59
N ASP A 2 32.01 9.32 -39.69
CA ASP A 2 31.36 8.59 -38.58
C ASP A 2 31.91 7.17 -38.43
N PHE A 3 33.21 6.99 -38.71
CA PHE A 3 33.87 5.67 -38.66
C PHE A 3 35.06 5.61 -37.68
N LEU A 4 35.31 6.68 -36.92
CA LEU A 4 36.52 6.80 -36.08
C LEU A 4 36.26 7.05 -34.59
N THR A 5 35.00 7.04 -34.13
CA THR A 5 34.66 7.12 -32.69
C THR A 5 34.35 5.76 -32.04
N ASP A 6 34.42 4.66 -32.78
CA ASP A 6 34.39 3.28 -32.23
C ASP A 6 35.78 2.85 -31.70
N ALA A 7 36.54 3.81 -31.17
CA ALA A 7 37.81 3.55 -30.51
C ALA A 7 37.55 2.88 -29.16
N ALA A 8 37.50 1.55 -29.19
CA ALA A 8 37.62 0.61 -28.06
C ALA A 8 36.56 0.72 -26.94
N LEU A 9 35.29 0.91 -27.28
CA LEU A 9 34.20 0.66 -26.33
C LEU A 9 34.20 -0.82 -25.95
N SER A 10 34.18 -1.14 -24.65
CA SER A 10 34.12 -2.54 -24.23
C SER A 10 32.88 -3.23 -24.83
N ALA A 11 32.97 -4.53 -25.17
CA ALA A 11 31.85 -5.26 -25.77
C ALA A 11 30.56 -5.22 -24.91
N HIS A 12 30.70 -5.00 -23.60
CA HIS A 12 29.58 -4.76 -22.70
C HIS A 12 28.96 -3.38 -22.92
N CYS A 13 29.76 -2.31 -22.92
CA CYS A 13 29.27 -0.94 -23.13
C CYS A 13 28.72 -0.73 -24.56
N GLN A 14 29.22 -1.46 -25.56
CA GLN A 14 28.71 -1.42 -26.92
C GLN A 14 27.28 -1.97 -27.03
N ARG A 15 26.94 -3.02 -26.27
CA ARG A 15 25.55 -3.48 -26.15
C ARG A 15 24.66 -2.46 -25.45
N LEU A 16 25.21 -1.75 -24.47
CA LEU A 16 24.50 -0.69 -23.74
C LEU A 16 24.21 0.55 -24.61
N ALA A 17 25.05 0.80 -25.62
CA ALA A 17 24.89 1.91 -26.56
C ALA A 17 23.68 1.77 -27.51
N HIS A 18 23.18 0.53 -27.69
CA HIS A 18 22.04 0.23 -28.57
C HIS A 18 20.91 -0.48 -27.81
N PRO A 19 20.21 0.24 -26.91
CA PRO A 19 19.12 -0.34 -26.14
C PRO A 19 17.93 -0.69 -27.04
N SER A 20 17.24 -1.79 -26.73
CA SER A 20 16.10 -2.22 -27.55
C SER A 20 14.90 -1.27 -27.36
N PRO A 21 14.24 -0.79 -28.43
CA PRO A 21 13.15 0.18 -28.30
C PRO A 21 11.96 -0.33 -27.48
N SER A 22 11.67 -1.63 -27.53
CA SER A 22 10.55 -2.25 -26.81
C SER A 22 10.80 -2.30 -25.30
N THR A 23 12.02 -2.65 -24.87
CA THR A 23 12.35 -2.67 -23.43
C THR A 23 12.35 -1.26 -22.84
N VAL A 24 12.87 -0.29 -23.60
CA VAL A 24 12.86 1.13 -23.19
C VAL A 24 11.44 1.67 -23.14
N GLY A 25 10.63 1.38 -24.15
CA GLY A 25 9.22 1.79 -24.19
C GLY A 25 8.41 1.21 -23.02
N LEU A 26 8.59 -0.08 -22.72
CA LEU A 26 7.94 -0.73 -21.58
C LEU A 26 8.35 -0.08 -20.26
N ALA A 27 9.65 0.08 -20.01
CA ALA A 27 10.14 0.70 -18.78
C ALA A 27 9.67 2.16 -18.63
N ALA A 28 9.62 2.93 -19.72
CA ALA A 28 9.13 4.31 -19.70
C ALA A 28 7.65 4.38 -19.31
N VAL A 29 6.80 3.55 -19.92
CA VAL A 29 5.37 3.46 -19.58
C VAL A 29 5.19 3.04 -18.11
N LEU A 30 6.01 2.10 -17.62
CA LEU A 30 5.95 1.66 -16.23
C LEU A 30 6.35 2.76 -15.25
N VAL A 31 7.38 3.57 -15.55
CA VAL A 31 7.74 4.73 -14.71
C VAL A 31 6.59 5.73 -14.63
N VAL A 32 5.94 6.03 -15.76
CA VAL A 32 4.79 6.95 -15.77
C VAL A 32 3.62 6.37 -14.98
N GLY A 33 3.25 5.12 -15.26
CA GLY A 33 2.17 4.42 -14.58
C GLY A 33 2.39 4.32 -13.07
N LEU A 34 3.63 4.11 -12.65
CA LEU A 34 4.06 4.12 -11.25
C LEU A 34 3.77 5.46 -10.58
N VAL A 35 4.28 6.57 -11.12
CA VAL A 35 4.05 7.91 -10.55
C VAL A 35 2.56 8.22 -10.46
N CYS A 36 1.82 7.97 -11.54
CA CYS A 36 0.37 8.15 -11.57
C CYS A 36 -0.37 7.30 -10.51
N SER A 37 0.14 6.11 -10.20
CA SER A 37 -0.48 5.22 -9.20
C SER A 37 -0.28 5.69 -7.76
N TYR A 38 0.82 6.39 -7.46
CA TYR A 38 1.10 6.91 -6.11
C TYR A 38 0.42 8.25 -5.83
N LEU A 39 0.20 9.05 -6.88
CA LEU A 39 -0.31 10.41 -6.76
C LEU A 39 -1.63 10.52 -5.97
N PRO A 40 -2.65 9.66 -6.17
CA PRO A 40 -3.89 9.75 -5.39
C PRO A 40 -3.67 9.61 -3.89
N GLN A 41 -2.74 8.74 -3.47
CA GLN A 41 -2.43 8.53 -2.06
C GLN A 41 -1.69 9.73 -1.47
N HIS A 42 -0.73 10.31 -2.21
CA HIS A 42 -0.04 11.53 -1.79
C HIS A 42 -1.02 12.69 -1.62
N ILE A 43 -1.90 12.89 -2.60
CA ILE A 43 -2.92 13.95 -2.57
C ILE A 43 -3.85 13.76 -1.36
N LYS A 44 -4.34 12.53 -1.11
CA LYS A 44 -5.24 12.24 0.01
C LYS A 44 -4.63 12.59 1.37
N ILE A 45 -3.36 12.25 1.61
CA ILE A 45 -2.68 12.58 2.87
C ILE A 45 -2.48 14.09 3.00
N ILE A 46 -2.04 14.76 1.93
CA ILE A 46 -1.78 16.21 1.94
C ILE A 46 -3.08 17.01 2.16
N GLN A 47 -4.18 16.61 1.51
CA GLN A 47 -5.47 17.29 1.61
C GLN A 47 -6.10 17.13 2.99
N HIS A 48 -6.07 15.92 3.56
CA HIS A 48 -6.65 15.69 4.89
C HIS A 48 -5.72 16.10 6.03
N ARG A 49 -4.43 16.34 5.77
CA ARG A 49 -3.40 16.71 6.77
C ARG A 49 -3.37 15.78 7.98
N THR A 50 -3.73 14.53 7.77
CA THR A 50 -3.74 13.49 8.80
C THR A 50 -3.36 12.16 8.17
N SER A 51 -2.67 11.35 8.96
CA SER A 51 -2.27 9.98 8.59
C SER A 51 -3.16 8.93 9.26
N GLU A 52 -4.33 9.34 9.77
CA GLU A 52 -5.32 8.41 10.31
C GLU A 52 -5.70 7.34 9.27
N GLY A 53 -5.78 6.10 9.74
CA GLY A 53 -6.04 4.93 8.90
C GLY A 53 -4.80 4.31 8.24
N LEU A 54 -3.62 4.95 8.30
CA LEU A 54 -2.36 4.32 7.92
C LEU A 54 -1.74 3.60 9.11
N SER A 55 -1.44 2.30 8.94
CA SER A 55 -0.75 1.51 9.96
C SER A 55 0.74 1.90 10.02
N PRO A 56 1.28 2.30 11.19
CA PRO A 56 2.71 2.62 11.34
C PRO A 56 3.62 1.46 10.94
N TRP A 57 3.23 0.23 11.29
CA TRP A 57 3.98 -0.98 10.97
C TRP A 57 3.96 -1.30 9.49
N TRP A 58 2.84 -1.08 8.82
CA TRP A 58 2.75 -1.27 7.37
C TRP A 58 3.66 -0.27 6.64
N VAL A 59 3.66 1.00 7.07
CA VAL A 59 4.52 2.05 6.51
C VAL A 59 6.00 1.71 6.75
N LEU A 60 6.36 1.28 7.95
CA LEU A 60 7.73 0.87 8.28
C LEU A 60 8.19 -0.32 7.44
N LEU A 61 7.42 -1.41 7.40
CA LEU A 61 7.77 -2.62 6.65
C LEU A 61 7.94 -2.33 5.16
N GLY A 62 7.08 -1.50 4.58
CA GLY A 62 7.19 -1.07 3.18
C GLY A 62 8.40 -0.17 2.93
N GLY A 63 8.71 0.74 3.86
CA GLY A 63 9.87 1.62 3.78
C GLY A 63 11.18 0.84 3.85
N LEU A 64 11.25 -0.14 4.75
CA LEU A 64 12.40 -1.05 4.86
C LEU A 64 12.52 -1.93 3.62
N SER A 65 11.44 -2.59 3.19
CA SER A 65 11.43 -3.45 2.00
C SER A 65 11.88 -2.71 0.74
N SER A 66 11.33 -1.51 0.49
CA SER A 66 11.71 -0.68 -0.66
C SER A 66 13.15 -0.16 -0.57
N SER A 67 13.65 0.17 0.63
CA SER A 67 15.05 0.57 0.81
C SER A 67 16.02 -0.57 0.55
N MET A 68 15.67 -1.80 0.98
CA MET A 68 16.44 -3.01 0.66
C MET A 68 16.40 -3.30 -0.85
N ALA A 69 15.26 -3.10 -1.52
CA ALA A 69 15.14 -3.26 -2.97
C ALA A 69 15.98 -2.22 -3.75
N LEU A 70 16.04 -0.97 -3.28
CA LEU A 70 16.93 0.04 -3.85
C LEU A 70 18.41 -0.34 -3.65
N GLY A 71 18.79 -0.76 -2.44
CA GLY A 71 20.15 -1.23 -2.17
C GLY A 71 20.53 -2.44 -3.04
N ASN A 72 19.61 -3.39 -3.23
CA ASN A 72 19.80 -4.56 -4.09
C ASN A 72 20.17 -4.15 -5.52
N ILE A 73 19.39 -3.27 -6.17
CA ILE A 73 19.67 -2.91 -7.56
C ILE A 73 20.96 -2.08 -7.71
N LEU A 74 21.27 -1.20 -6.75
CA LEU A 74 22.46 -0.35 -6.81
C LEU A 74 23.76 -1.12 -6.54
N THR A 75 23.70 -2.19 -5.75
CA THR A 75 24.88 -3.00 -5.41
C THR A 75 25.12 -4.16 -6.38
N LEU A 76 24.12 -4.50 -7.19
CA LEU A 76 24.22 -5.54 -8.21
C LEU A 76 25.39 -5.24 -9.16
N PRO A 77 26.35 -6.17 -9.35
CA PRO A 77 27.49 -6.01 -10.26
C PRO A 77 27.09 -5.57 -11.67
N ALA A 78 26.03 -6.17 -12.23
CA ALA A 78 25.51 -5.81 -13.56
C ALA A 78 25.12 -4.33 -13.63
N SER A 79 24.35 -3.83 -12.66
CA SER A 79 24.00 -2.40 -12.60
C SER A 79 25.20 -1.49 -12.44
N ARG A 80 26.21 -1.91 -11.67
CA ARG A 80 27.43 -1.12 -11.49
C ARG A 80 28.27 -1.06 -12.77
N ALA A 81 28.34 -2.16 -13.51
CA ALA A 81 28.96 -2.19 -14.84
C ALA A 81 28.20 -1.28 -15.82
N ASP A 82 26.87 -1.34 -15.85
CA ASP A 82 26.03 -0.44 -16.67
C ASP A 82 26.32 1.03 -16.35
N MET A 83 26.34 1.40 -15.06
CA MET A 83 26.62 2.78 -14.63
C MET A 83 28.04 3.24 -14.98
N SER A 84 29.03 2.34 -15.00
CA SER A 84 30.40 2.68 -15.39
C SER A 84 30.55 2.98 -16.88
N CYS A 85 29.77 2.30 -17.73
CA CYS A 85 29.73 2.54 -19.18
C CYS A 85 29.15 3.91 -19.56
N CYS A 86 28.41 4.57 -18.66
CA CYS A 86 27.81 5.87 -18.96
C CYS A 86 28.82 7.01 -19.14
N ASN A 87 30.08 6.82 -18.77
CA ASN A 87 31.16 7.76 -19.09
C ASN A 87 31.67 7.63 -20.54
N GLU A 88 31.35 6.51 -21.22
CA GLU A 88 31.87 6.15 -22.54
C GLU A 88 30.78 6.19 -23.63
N VAL A 89 29.51 6.24 -23.25
CA VAL A 89 28.34 6.15 -24.14
C VAL A 89 27.56 7.46 -24.16
N SER A 90 26.83 7.73 -25.25
CA SER A 90 25.95 8.91 -25.34
C SER A 90 24.93 8.96 -24.19
N GLY A 91 24.68 10.17 -23.67
CA GLY A 91 23.79 10.36 -22.51
C GLY A 91 22.36 9.84 -22.72
N GLY A 92 21.82 9.93 -23.93
CA GLY A 92 20.49 9.39 -24.26
C GLY A 92 20.43 7.86 -24.20
N ALA A 93 21.45 7.18 -24.72
CA ALA A 93 21.53 5.72 -24.65
C ALA A 93 21.75 5.23 -23.21
N CYS A 94 22.62 5.91 -22.45
CA CYS A 94 22.79 5.64 -21.01
C CYS A 94 21.47 5.81 -20.24
N ALA A 95 20.74 6.92 -20.45
CA ALA A 95 19.46 7.17 -19.79
C ALA A 95 18.43 6.07 -20.10
N ALA A 96 18.37 5.63 -21.35
CA ALA A 96 17.48 4.54 -21.78
C ALA A 96 17.88 3.19 -21.15
N ALA A 97 19.19 2.90 -21.05
CA ALA A 97 19.69 1.66 -20.47
C ALA A 97 19.52 1.60 -18.93
N LEU A 98 19.68 2.73 -18.24
CA LEU A 98 19.52 2.82 -16.79
C LEU A 98 18.06 2.97 -16.33
N LEU A 99 17.10 2.99 -17.26
CA LEU A 99 15.70 3.26 -16.97
C LEU A 99 15.10 2.26 -15.95
N GLY A 100 15.55 1.00 -15.96
CA GLY A 100 15.15 0.02 -14.94
C GLY A 100 15.67 0.33 -13.52
N ILE A 101 16.86 0.94 -13.39
CA ILE A 101 17.37 1.45 -12.10
C ILE A 101 16.53 2.64 -11.66
N VAL A 102 16.29 3.57 -12.58
CA VAL A 102 15.45 4.76 -12.35
C VAL A 102 14.04 4.36 -11.91
N GLN A 103 13.48 3.29 -12.49
CA GLN A 103 12.17 2.77 -12.14
C GLN A 103 12.08 2.34 -10.67
N ILE A 104 13.08 1.60 -10.17
CA ILE A 104 13.16 1.21 -8.75
C ILE A 104 13.43 2.43 -7.86
N GLY A 105 14.32 3.33 -8.28
CA GLY A 105 14.61 4.57 -7.54
C GLY A 105 13.37 5.46 -7.40
N CYS A 106 12.58 5.60 -8.46
CA CYS A 106 11.32 6.34 -8.44
C CYS A 106 10.29 5.68 -7.52
N GLN A 107 10.15 4.35 -7.57
CA GLN A 107 9.27 3.58 -6.67
C GLN A 107 9.64 3.82 -5.21
N TRP A 108 10.92 3.71 -4.89
CA TRP A 108 11.44 3.97 -3.55
C TRP A 108 11.18 5.43 -3.13
N ALA A 109 11.46 6.40 -3.99
CA ALA A 109 11.25 7.82 -3.68
C ALA A 109 9.77 8.13 -3.42
N CYS A 110 8.85 7.61 -4.25
CA CYS A 110 7.41 7.76 -4.07
C CYS A 110 6.93 7.15 -2.74
N PHE A 111 7.46 5.98 -2.36
CA PHE A 111 7.12 5.35 -1.09
C PHE A 111 7.73 6.10 0.11
N MET A 112 8.99 6.54 0.02
CA MET A 112 9.63 7.35 1.06
C MET A 112 8.94 8.70 1.22
N PHE A 113 8.35 9.25 0.16
CA PHE A 113 7.50 10.42 0.27
C PHE A 113 6.22 10.11 1.08
N ILE A 114 5.63 8.91 0.96
CA ILE A 114 4.56 8.48 1.87
C ILE A 114 5.06 8.40 3.31
N VAL A 115 6.24 7.82 3.56
CA VAL A 115 6.84 7.76 4.92
C VAL A 115 7.02 9.17 5.49
N LEU A 116 7.53 10.11 4.69
CA LEU A 116 7.71 11.50 5.08
C LEU A 116 6.36 12.16 5.43
N LEU A 117 5.37 12.05 4.54
CA LEU A 117 4.04 12.60 4.79
C LEU A 117 3.38 11.97 6.03
N PHE A 118 3.57 10.67 6.23
CA PHE A 118 3.10 9.95 7.41
C PHE A 118 3.69 10.51 8.71
N LEU A 119 4.99 10.82 8.72
CA LEU A 119 5.66 11.38 9.89
C LEU A 119 5.28 12.86 10.13
N ILE A 120 5.11 13.64 9.06
CA ILE A 120 4.71 15.05 9.14
C ILE A 120 3.28 15.19 9.66
N PHE A 121 2.35 14.40 9.12
CA PHE A 121 0.94 14.43 9.45
C PHE A 121 0.56 13.32 10.43
N PHE A 122 1.50 12.89 11.28
CA PHE A 122 1.20 11.90 12.30
C PHE A 122 0.29 12.53 13.38
N PRO A 123 -0.91 12.00 13.61
CA PRO A 123 -1.85 12.57 14.56
C PRO A 123 -1.23 12.65 15.96
N SER A 124 -1.23 13.84 16.55
CA SER A 124 -0.77 14.05 17.92
C SER A 124 -1.93 13.90 18.91
N ALA A 125 -1.63 13.62 20.18
CA ALA A 125 -2.65 13.48 21.23
C ALA A 125 -3.61 14.70 21.30
N THR A 126 -3.10 15.89 21.00
CA THR A 126 -3.87 17.15 20.96
C THR A 126 -4.93 17.17 19.86
N ASP A 127 -4.69 16.51 18.71
CA ASP A 127 -5.64 16.46 17.59
C ASP A 127 -6.82 15.52 17.91
N PHE A 128 -6.58 14.51 18.74
CA PHE A 128 -7.60 13.60 19.25
C PHE A 128 -8.55 14.31 20.22
N ASP A 129 -8.03 15.16 21.11
CA ASP A 129 -8.84 15.90 22.09
C ASP A 129 -9.75 16.95 21.42
N LEU A 130 -9.29 17.62 20.36
CA LEU A 130 -10.13 18.52 19.56
C LEU A 130 -11.25 17.77 18.83
N SER A 131 -10.94 16.61 18.24
CA SER A 131 -11.91 15.79 17.50
C SER A 131 -12.95 15.16 18.44
N ALA A 132 -12.52 14.70 19.62
CA ALA A 132 -13.39 14.17 20.67
C ALA A 132 -14.29 15.24 21.29
N SER A 133 -13.83 16.49 21.36
CA SER A 133 -14.65 17.62 21.84
C SER A 133 -15.82 17.95 20.90
N THR A 134 -15.72 17.59 19.61
CA THR A 134 -16.80 17.74 18.62
C THR A 134 -17.63 16.48 18.39
N ALA A 135 -17.14 15.31 18.78
CA ALA A 135 -17.81 14.03 18.58
C ALA A 135 -18.35 13.48 19.91
N SER A 136 -19.63 13.72 20.16
CA SER A 136 -20.39 13.08 21.25
C SER A 136 -20.25 11.55 21.21
N HIS A 137 -19.59 10.98 22.22
CA HIS A 137 -19.75 9.61 22.70
C HIS A 137 -19.72 8.46 21.68
N HIS A 138 -18.80 8.38 20.72
CA HIS A 138 -18.52 7.09 20.07
C HIS A 138 -17.04 6.91 19.70
N HIS A 139 -16.49 5.78 20.15
CA HIS A 139 -15.18 5.19 19.80
C HIS A 139 -13.91 5.89 20.30
N SER A 140 -13.52 5.53 21.53
CA SER A 140 -12.15 5.70 22.03
C SER A 140 -11.22 4.65 21.41
N THR A 141 -10.78 4.88 20.18
CA THR A 141 -9.55 4.26 19.67
C THR A 141 -8.40 4.78 20.54
N PRO A 142 -7.50 3.94 21.09
CA PRO A 142 -6.40 4.44 21.92
C PRO A 142 -5.60 5.47 21.12
N PRO A 143 -5.19 6.59 21.75
CA PRO A 143 -4.54 7.67 21.03
C PRO A 143 -3.27 7.15 20.34
N PRO A 144 -3.02 7.56 19.08
CA PRO A 144 -1.84 7.19 18.34
C PRO A 144 -0.61 7.58 19.15
N ARG A 145 0.22 6.58 19.48
CA ARG A 145 1.36 6.81 20.36
C ARG A 145 2.44 7.50 19.53
N ARG A 146 2.84 8.71 19.94
CA ARG A 146 4.03 9.41 19.40
C ARG A 146 5.28 8.50 19.35
N ARG A 147 5.34 7.49 20.21
CA ARG A 147 6.35 6.42 20.20
C ARG A 147 6.41 5.68 18.86
N ASP A 148 5.29 5.39 18.23
CA ASP A 148 5.23 4.64 16.98
C ASP A 148 5.85 5.45 15.83
N ALA A 149 5.54 6.76 15.74
CA ALA A 149 6.18 7.65 14.77
C ALA A 149 7.70 7.75 14.99
N ILE A 150 8.15 7.81 16.24
CA ILE A 150 9.59 7.81 16.58
C ILE A 150 10.25 6.49 16.16
N ILE A 151 9.60 5.34 16.40
CA ILE A 151 10.10 4.03 15.98
C ILE A 151 10.20 3.97 14.45
N VAL A 152 9.14 4.38 13.73
CA VAL A 152 9.15 4.41 12.26
C VAL A 152 10.31 5.28 11.76
N ALA A 153 10.42 6.53 12.24
CA ALA A 153 11.46 7.44 11.82
C ALA A 153 12.87 6.91 12.12
N SER A 154 13.12 6.49 13.36
CA SER A 154 14.45 6.05 13.80
C SER A 154 14.88 4.76 13.12
N THR A 155 13.98 3.78 12.99
CA THR A 155 14.26 2.52 12.29
C THR A 155 14.47 2.74 10.78
N THR A 156 13.66 3.59 10.13
CA THR A 156 13.85 3.88 8.70
C THR A 156 15.20 4.57 8.45
N VAL A 157 15.56 5.58 9.25
CA VAL A 157 16.86 6.26 9.11
C VAL A 157 18.02 5.30 9.38
N LEU A 158 17.95 4.51 10.45
CA LEU A 158 18.98 3.53 10.78
C LEU A 158 19.17 2.50 9.66
N ALA A 159 18.08 2.02 9.07
CA ALA A 159 18.14 1.08 7.96
C ALA A 159 18.78 1.72 6.71
N LEU A 160 18.41 2.94 6.34
CA LEU A 160 19.02 3.65 5.21
C LEU A 160 20.53 3.84 5.41
N LEU A 161 20.95 4.27 6.60
CA LEU A 161 22.36 4.43 6.94
C LEU A 161 23.10 3.09 6.89
N THR A 162 22.52 2.04 7.47
CA THR A 162 23.14 0.71 7.50
C THR A 162 23.28 0.15 6.09
N ILE A 163 22.22 0.17 5.28
CA ILE A 163 22.25 -0.28 3.89
C ILE A 163 23.26 0.53 3.11
N GLY A 164 23.24 1.87 3.22
CA GLY A 164 24.13 2.76 2.49
C GLY A 164 25.61 2.55 2.84
N ILE A 165 25.95 2.53 4.13
CA ILE A 165 27.32 2.37 4.62
C ILE A 165 27.87 0.98 4.24
N VAL A 166 27.13 -0.09 4.50
CA VAL A 166 27.57 -1.45 4.17
C VAL A 166 27.70 -1.62 2.65
N SER A 167 26.74 -1.11 1.88
CA SER A 167 26.81 -1.14 0.41
C SER A 167 28.04 -0.40 -0.11
N LEU A 168 28.31 0.81 0.39
CA LEU A 168 29.46 1.60 -0.02
C LEU A 168 30.78 0.91 0.37
N ALA A 169 30.87 0.40 1.60
CA ALA A 169 32.05 -0.32 2.08
C ALA A 169 32.35 -1.56 1.22
N LEU A 170 31.33 -2.36 0.88
CA LEU A 170 31.50 -3.53 0.01
C LEU A 170 31.88 -3.13 -1.41
N VAL A 171 31.27 -2.07 -1.96
CA VAL A 171 31.60 -1.57 -3.31
C VAL A 171 33.05 -1.07 -3.37
N ALA A 172 33.53 -0.39 -2.33
CA ALA A 172 34.85 0.22 -2.32
C ALA A 172 35.97 -0.75 -1.92
N ALA A 173 35.76 -1.61 -0.92
CA ALA A 173 36.80 -2.47 -0.37
C ALA A 173 36.77 -3.91 -0.91
N TRP A 174 35.57 -4.46 -1.17
CA TRP A 174 35.40 -5.88 -1.51
C TRP A 174 34.36 -6.10 -2.62
N PRO A 175 34.61 -5.62 -3.85
CA PRO A 175 33.65 -5.67 -4.95
C PRO A 175 33.20 -7.09 -5.32
N SER A 176 33.98 -8.13 -4.97
CA SER A 176 33.63 -9.55 -5.17
C SER A 176 32.42 -10.00 -4.34
N HIS A 177 32.12 -9.34 -3.22
CA HIS A 177 31.03 -9.74 -2.32
C HIS A 177 29.70 -9.04 -2.60
N THR A 178 29.65 -8.09 -3.54
CA THR A 178 28.43 -7.29 -3.75
C THR A 178 27.27 -8.08 -4.34
N GLN A 179 27.53 -9.16 -5.09
CA GLN A 179 26.47 -10.04 -5.58
C GLN A 179 25.76 -10.74 -4.42
N ALA A 180 26.52 -11.25 -3.45
CA ALA A 180 25.96 -11.90 -2.26
C ALA A 180 25.16 -10.91 -1.41
N TRP A 181 25.69 -9.69 -1.25
CA TRP A 181 25.00 -8.60 -0.57
C TRP A 181 23.70 -8.19 -1.28
N ALA A 182 23.74 -8.00 -2.60
CA ALA A 182 22.54 -7.72 -3.39
C ALA A 182 21.49 -8.81 -3.18
N ASN A 183 21.87 -10.09 -3.30
CA ASN A 183 20.95 -11.21 -3.09
C ASN A 183 20.34 -11.21 -1.69
N LEU A 184 21.15 -10.96 -0.65
CA LEU A 184 20.67 -10.85 0.73
C LEU A 184 19.63 -9.72 0.88
N LEU A 185 19.92 -8.53 0.34
CA LEU A 185 19.00 -7.40 0.35
C LEU A 185 17.68 -7.73 -0.36
N GLY A 186 17.73 -8.39 -1.52
CA GLY A 186 16.53 -8.80 -2.26
C GLY A 186 15.67 -9.81 -1.51
N ILE A 187 16.30 -10.80 -0.84
CA ILE A 187 15.61 -11.77 0.01
C ILE A 187 14.94 -11.08 1.20
N ILE A 188 15.67 -10.22 1.92
CA ILE A 188 15.13 -9.46 3.05
C ILE A 188 13.96 -8.57 2.60
N ALA A 189 14.09 -7.90 1.45
CA ALA A 189 13.03 -7.10 0.87
C ALA A 189 11.75 -7.93 0.64
N GLY A 190 11.88 -9.13 0.06
CA GLY A 190 10.78 -10.06 -0.17
C GLY A 190 10.14 -10.57 1.13
N ILE A 191 10.93 -10.90 2.14
CA ILE A 191 10.43 -11.32 3.46
C ILE A 191 9.65 -10.19 4.13
N LEU A 192 10.19 -8.97 4.13
CA LEU A 192 9.52 -7.80 4.69
C LEU A 192 8.20 -7.50 3.97
N SER A 193 8.18 -7.64 2.64
CA SER A 193 6.95 -7.52 1.83
C SER A 193 5.94 -8.62 2.21
N ALA A 194 6.38 -9.86 2.38
CA ALA A 194 5.50 -10.94 2.85
C ALA A 194 4.89 -10.64 4.23
N ILE A 195 5.70 -10.19 5.19
CA ILE A 195 5.23 -9.80 6.53
C ILE A 195 4.28 -8.59 6.45
N GLN A 196 4.46 -7.70 5.48
CA GLN A 196 3.59 -6.56 5.26
C GLN A 196 2.19 -6.98 4.78
N TYR A 197 2.10 -7.92 3.83
CA TYR A 197 0.82 -8.29 3.20
C TYR A 197 0.11 -9.48 3.84
N LEU A 198 0.83 -10.48 4.37
CA LEU A 198 0.22 -11.71 4.90
C LEU A 198 -0.76 -11.48 6.07
N PRO A 199 -0.45 -10.65 7.08
CA PRO A 199 -1.39 -10.37 8.16
C PRO A 199 -2.68 -9.72 7.63
N GLN A 200 -2.57 -8.84 6.63
CA GLN A 200 -3.71 -8.21 6.00
C GLN A 200 -4.55 -9.24 5.22
N ILE A 201 -3.92 -10.18 4.51
CA ILE A 201 -4.61 -11.28 3.81
C ILE A 201 -5.41 -12.11 4.82
N TRP A 202 -4.74 -12.55 5.88
CA TRP A 202 -5.33 -13.39 6.90
C TRP A 202 -6.52 -12.69 7.57
N TYR A 203 -6.34 -11.43 7.96
CA TYR A 203 -7.38 -10.65 8.62
C TYR A 203 -8.57 -10.39 7.70
N THR A 204 -8.32 -9.98 6.45
CA THR A 204 -9.38 -9.72 5.46
C THR A 204 -10.21 -10.99 5.26
N TYR A 205 -9.56 -12.14 5.12
CA TYR A 205 -10.22 -13.43 4.96
C TYR A 205 -11.10 -13.82 6.16
N HIS A 206 -10.68 -13.51 7.40
CA HIS A 206 -11.39 -13.93 8.61
C HIS A 206 -12.50 -12.96 9.02
N LEU A 207 -12.28 -11.64 8.90
CA LEU A 207 -13.22 -10.66 9.43
C LEU A 207 -14.30 -10.22 8.44
N ARG A 208 -14.19 -10.60 7.15
CA ARG A 208 -15.12 -10.24 6.08
C ARG A 208 -15.43 -8.74 6.00
N ASP A 209 -14.55 -7.92 6.55
CA ASP A 209 -14.71 -6.48 6.57
C ASP A 209 -13.71 -5.91 5.56
N ILE A 210 -14.23 -5.45 4.43
CA ILE A 210 -13.44 -4.70 3.47
C ILE A 210 -13.33 -3.29 4.03
N ALA A 211 -12.43 -3.09 5.01
CA ALA A 211 -12.00 -1.74 5.32
C ALA A 211 -11.62 -1.09 3.98
N SER A 212 -12.19 0.07 3.67
CA SER A 212 -12.36 0.70 2.35
C SER A 212 -11.07 1.08 1.60
N LEU A 213 -9.96 0.42 1.89
CA LEU A 213 -8.63 0.72 1.38
C LEU A 213 -8.41 0.08 -0.01
N SER A 214 -8.88 0.82 -1.01
CA SER A 214 -8.32 0.95 -2.37
C SER A 214 -8.21 -0.30 -3.27
N VAL A 215 -9.34 -0.95 -3.53
CA VAL A 215 -9.49 -1.91 -4.65
C VAL A 215 -8.99 -1.30 -5.97
N THR A 216 -9.27 -0.01 -6.22
CA THR A 216 -8.90 0.70 -7.44
C THR A 216 -7.39 0.79 -7.65
N THR A 217 -6.59 1.12 -6.62
CA THR A 217 -5.13 1.18 -6.80
C THR A 217 -4.53 -0.22 -6.93
N MET A 218 -5.09 -1.22 -6.26
CA MET A 218 -4.64 -2.60 -6.41
C MET A 218 -4.89 -3.15 -7.81
N LEU A 219 -6.01 -2.78 -8.46
CA LEU A 219 -6.29 -3.18 -9.85
C LEU A 219 -5.23 -2.70 -10.86
N ILE A 220 -4.62 -1.54 -10.61
CA ILE A 220 -3.54 -1.00 -11.45
C ILE A 220 -2.19 -1.59 -11.03
N GLN A 221 -1.93 -1.69 -9.73
CA GLN A 221 -0.62 -2.10 -9.19
C GLN A 221 -0.32 -3.58 -9.40
N VAL A 222 -1.30 -4.47 -9.24
CA VAL A 222 -1.07 -5.93 -9.40
C VAL A 222 -0.53 -6.28 -10.79
N PRO A 223 -1.20 -5.95 -11.91
CA PRO A 223 -0.64 -6.21 -13.24
C PRO A 223 0.65 -5.42 -13.48
N GLY A 224 0.73 -4.18 -12.97
CA GLY A 224 1.93 -3.35 -13.04
C GLY A 224 3.15 -4.02 -12.38
N SER A 225 2.97 -4.72 -11.26
CA SER A 225 4.06 -5.39 -10.53
C SER A 225 4.70 -6.54 -11.32
N PHE A 226 3.89 -7.31 -12.05
CA PHE A 226 4.39 -8.39 -12.91
C PHE A 226 5.09 -7.84 -14.15
N LEU A 227 4.54 -6.78 -14.77
CA LEU A 227 5.21 -6.08 -15.88
C LEU A 227 6.52 -5.42 -15.43
N PHE A 228 6.55 -4.87 -14.21
CA PHE A 228 7.75 -4.35 -13.57
C PHE A 228 8.80 -5.46 -13.44
N ALA A 229 8.44 -6.60 -12.85
CA ALA A 229 9.33 -7.73 -12.70
C ALA A 229 9.86 -8.24 -14.04
N PHE A 230 8.99 -8.33 -15.05
CA PHE A 230 9.38 -8.73 -16.40
C PHE A 230 10.36 -7.74 -17.05
N SER A 231 10.10 -6.44 -16.93
CA SER A 231 11.01 -5.39 -17.42
C SER A 231 12.39 -5.49 -16.77
N LEU A 232 12.45 -5.75 -15.47
CA LEU A 232 13.71 -5.98 -14.76
C LEU A 232 14.40 -7.27 -15.21
N TYR A 233 13.66 -8.37 -15.39
CA TYR A 233 14.21 -9.63 -15.92
C TYR A 233 14.84 -9.42 -17.30
N GLN A 234 14.20 -8.65 -18.19
CA GLN A 234 14.76 -8.31 -19.50
C GLN A 234 16.08 -7.53 -19.39
N ARG A 235 16.23 -6.70 -18.35
CA ARG A 235 17.44 -5.90 -18.13
C ARG A 235 18.58 -6.70 -17.48
N VAL A 236 18.33 -7.35 -16.35
CA VAL A 236 19.39 -7.96 -15.52
C VAL A 236 19.47 -9.49 -15.65
N GLY A 237 18.54 -10.10 -16.38
CA GLY A 237 18.51 -11.54 -16.61
C GLY A 237 18.38 -12.37 -15.34
N TRP A 238 18.94 -13.58 -15.39
CA TRP A 238 18.95 -14.52 -14.26
C TRP A 238 19.96 -14.16 -13.17
N GLU A 239 21.05 -13.45 -13.51
CA GLU A 239 22.05 -13.01 -12.53
C GLU A 239 21.47 -12.00 -11.53
N GLY A 240 20.48 -11.22 -11.95
CA GLY A 240 19.70 -10.30 -11.11
C GLY A 240 18.39 -10.86 -10.59
N TRP A 241 18.26 -12.18 -10.39
CA TRP A 241 17.01 -12.81 -9.91
C TRP A 241 16.43 -12.16 -8.66
N SER A 242 17.28 -11.79 -7.71
CA SER A 242 16.87 -11.18 -6.44
C SER A 242 16.25 -9.79 -6.63
N THR A 243 16.55 -9.11 -7.74
CA THR A 243 16.00 -7.80 -8.09
C THR A 243 14.58 -7.88 -8.64
N TRP A 244 14.27 -8.83 -9.52
CA TRP A 244 12.93 -8.91 -10.11
C TRP A 244 11.97 -9.80 -9.31
N LEU A 245 12.48 -10.84 -8.63
CA LEU A 245 11.65 -11.80 -7.91
C LEU A 245 10.88 -11.15 -6.75
N VAL A 246 11.47 -10.16 -6.07
CA VAL A 246 10.79 -9.42 -4.99
C VAL A 246 9.48 -8.77 -5.46
N TYR A 247 9.44 -8.30 -6.72
CA TYR A 247 8.24 -7.70 -7.31
C TYR A 247 7.22 -8.77 -7.72
N CYS A 248 7.65 -9.94 -8.18
CA CYS A 248 6.76 -11.09 -8.39
C CYS A 248 6.10 -11.52 -7.07
N VAL A 249 6.88 -11.67 -6.00
CA VAL A 249 6.36 -12.05 -4.67
C VAL A 249 5.34 -11.02 -4.18
N SER A 250 5.70 -9.73 -4.26
CA SER A 250 4.80 -8.65 -3.86
C SER A 250 3.53 -8.63 -4.70
N GLY A 251 3.63 -8.85 -6.02
CA GLY A 251 2.50 -8.93 -6.94
C GLY A 251 1.55 -10.08 -6.65
N VAL A 252 2.07 -11.26 -6.29
CA VAL A 252 1.25 -12.42 -5.88
C VAL A 252 0.50 -12.12 -4.58
N LEU A 253 1.18 -11.54 -3.60
CA LEU A 253 0.56 -11.18 -2.31
C LEU A 253 -0.52 -10.10 -2.48
N GLN A 254 -0.23 -9.05 -3.24
CA GLN A 254 -1.21 -8.01 -3.60
C GLN A 254 -2.37 -8.58 -4.42
N GLY A 255 -2.09 -9.50 -5.35
CA GLY A 255 -3.11 -10.19 -6.14
C GLY A 255 -4.04 -11.06 -5.30
N ALA A 256 -3.51 -11.75 -4.28
CA ALA A 256 -4.32 -12.51 -3.33
C ALA A 256 -5.27 -11.61 -2.53
N LEU A 257 -4.78 -10.46 -2.05
CA LEU A 257 -5.61 -9.44 -1.39
C LEU A 257 -6.73 -8.93 -2.30
N LEU A 258 -6.38 -8.59 -3.55
CA LEU A 258 -7.32 -8.12 -4.55
C LEU A 258 -8.40 -9.17 -4.86
N GLY A 259 -8.02 -10.45 -4.98
CA GLY A 259 -8.95 -11.55 -5.20
C GLY A 259 -9.98 -11.70 -4.08
N ILE A 260 -9.53 -11.61 -2.82
CA ILE A 260 -10.42 -11.65 -1.65
C ILE A 260 -11.34 -10.42 -1.66
N ALA A 261 -10.81 -9.23 -1.90
CA ALA A 261 -11.60 -8.00 -1.93
C ALA A 261 -12.69 -8.02 -3.01
N ILE A 262 -12.36 -8.48 -4.23
CA ILE A 262 -13.33 -8.65 -5.32
C ILE A 262 -14.42 -9.66 -4.93
N SER A 263 -14.04 -10.78 -4.31
CA SER A 263 -14.99 -11.82 -3.89
C SER A 263 -16.06 -11.28 -2.93
N TYR A 264 -15.66 -10.44 -1.97
CA TYR A 264 -16.59 -9.83 -1.03
C TYR A 264 -17.39 -8.69 -1.64
N TYR A 265 -16.81 -7.91 -2.54
CA TYR A 265 -17.56 -6.90 -3.29
C TYR A 265 -18.72 -7.53 -4.07
N ILE A 266 -18.45 -8.64 -4.76
CA ILE A 266 -19.48 -9.39 -5.50
C ILE A 266 -20.51 -9.98 -4.53
N ALA A 267 -20.07 -10.60 -3.43
CA ALA A 267 -20.99 -11.18 -2.44
C ALA A 267 -21.94 -10.15 -1.84
N ASN A 268 -21.44 -8.95 -1.52
CA ASN A 268 -22.25 -7.87 -0.97
C ASN A 268 -23.26 -7.33 -1.99
N LYS A 269 -22.83 -7.13 -3.25
CA LYS A 269 -23.73 -6.71 -4.33
C LYS A 269 -24.86 -7.72 -4.57
N ASN A 270 -24.54 -9.02 -4.53
CA ASN A 270 -25.54 -10.08 -4.69
C ASN A 270 -26.56 -10.08 -3.53
N ALA A 271 -26.12 -9.80 -2.31
CA ALA A 271 -27.01 -9.69 -1.15
C ALA A 271 -27.95 -8.46 -1.26
N ALA A 272 -27.43 -7.32 -1.72
CA ALA A 272 -28.22 -6.11 -1.95
C ALA A 272 -29.31 -6.33 -3.02
N ASN A 273 -28.94 -6.90 -4.16
CA ASN A 273 -29.88 -7.20 -5.24
C ASN A 273 -31.01 -8.17 -4.79
N LYS A 274 -30.71 -9.10 -3.86
CA LYS A 274 -31.71 -10.02 -3.33
C LYS A 274 -32.72 -9.33 -2.40
N LEU A 275 -32.31 -8.28 -1.69
CA LEU A 275 -33.21 -7.47 -0.84
C LEU A 275 -34.10 -6.56 -1.69
N GLU A 276 -33.59 -6.00 -2.80
CA GLU A 276 -34.39 -5.19 -3.73
C GLU A 276 -35.40 -6.04 -4.52
N GLY A 277 -35.04 -7.27 -4.90
CA GLY A 277 -35.95 -8.18 -5.62
C GLY A 277 -37.09 -8.76 -4.79
N ASP A 278 -36.98 -8.78 -3.46
CA ASP A 278 -38.03 -9.27 -2.56
C ASP A 278 -39.03 -8.17 -2.16
N GLY A 279 -38.62 -6.90 -2.25
CA GLY A 279 -39.42 -5.71 -1.90
C GLY A 279 -40.50 -5.31 -2.91
N ASP A 280 -40.48 -5.85 -4.14
CA ASP A 280 -41.50 -5.61 -5.18
C ASP A 280 -42.67 -6.63 -5.11
N SER A 281 -42.66 -7.51 -4.10
CA SER A 281 -43.65 -8.60 -3.94
C SER A 281 -44.88 -8.21 -3.12
N ILE A 282 -44.94 -7.01 -2.54
CA ILE A 282 -46.15 -6.54 -1.85
C ILE A 282 -47.05 -5.86 -2.88
N ARG A 283 -47.82 -6.68 -3.60
CA ARG A 283 -48.95 -6.22 -4.40
C ARG A 283 -49.94 -5.48 -3.49
N PRO A 284 -50.52 -4.34 -3.93
CA PRO A 284 -51.58 -3.67 -3.19
C PRO A 284 -52.77 -4.63 -3.07
N VAL A 285 -53.41 -4.62 -1.91
CA VAL A 285 -54.73 -5.21 -1.71
C VAL A 285 -55.67 -4.57 -2.72
N ASP A 286 -56.41 -5.41 -3.46
CA ASP A 286 -57.47 -5.00 -4.36
C ASP A 286 -58.52 -4.17 -3.58
N ASP A 287 -58.58 -2.87 -3.86
CA ASP A 287 -59.75 -2.06 -3.53
C ASP A 287 -60.85 -2.39 -4.54
N VAL A 288 -61.88 -3.08 -4.07
CA VAL A 288 -63.17 -3.18 -4.74
C VAL A 288 -64.15 -2.25 -4.03
N ASP A 289 -64.64 -1.29 -4.85
CA ASP A 289 -65.92 -0.58 -4.81
C ASP A 289 -65.98 0.87 -4.29
N GLY A 290 -66.37 1.77 -5.21
CA GLY A 290 -67.50 2.69 -4.98
C GLY A 290 -67.24 4.10 -4.43
N GLY A 291 -66.94 5.05 -5.32
CA GLY A 291 -67.71 6.30 -5.51
C GLY A 291 -67.88 7.36 -4.39
N ALA A 292 -67.68 8.62 -4.81
CA ALA A 292 -68.27 9.89 -4.36
C ALA A 292 -67.35 10.92 -3.65
N ASP A 293 -67.16 12.04 -4.35
CA ASP A 293 -66.99 13.46 -3.95
C ASP A 293 -66.34 13.84 -2.61
N ALA A 294 -65.33 14.74 -2.68
CA ALA A 294 -65.42 16.14 -2.18
C ALA A 294 -64.04 16.76 -1.81
N ASP A 295 -63.66 17.77 -2.60
CA ASP A 295 -63.28 19.14 -2.19
C ASP A 295 -62.03 19.52 -1.36
N GLU A 296 -61.68 20.80 -1.56
CA GLU A 296 -60.53 21.64 -1.23
C GLU A 296 -59.90 21.64 0.20
N ARG A 297 -58.58 21.91 0.20
CA ARG A 297 -57.81 22.85 1.08
C ARG A 297 -57.70 22.64 2.61
N THR A 298 -56.42 22.63 3.06
CA THR A 298 -55.86 23.37 4.24
C THR A 298 -55.39 22.59 5.49
N ALA A 299 -54.09 22.81 5.78
CA ALA A 299 -53.39 22.98 7.06
C ALA A 299 -53.47 21.94 8.21
N LEU A 300 -52.31 21.33 8.43
CA LEU A 300 -51.42 21.50 9.60
C LEU A 300 -52.01 21.54 11.04
N LEU A 301 -51.49 20.57 11.82
CA LEU A 301 -51.24 20.50 13.28
C LEU A 301 -52.43 20.13 14.20
N ARG A 302 -52.33 18.97 14.87
CA ARG A 302 -51.80 18.87 16.26
C ARG A 302 -52.20 17.57 16.98
N ASN A 303 -51.19 16.90 17.52
CA ASN A 303 -51.11 15.99 18.68
C ASN A 303 -52.33 15.18 19.16
N GLY A 304 -52.09 13.86 19.21
CA GLY A 304 -52.04 13.13 20.48
C GLY A 304 -53.08 12.03 20.64
N HIS A 305 -52.65 10.76 20.56
CA HIS A 305 -52.99 9.73 21.55
C HIS A 305 -52.11 8.48 21.39
N SER A 306 -51.75 7.93 22.55
CA SER A 306 -50.80 6.84 22.80
C SER A 306 -51.28 5.48 22.27
N VAL A 307 -50.42 4.77 21.53
CA VAL A 307 -50.47 3.30 21.40
C VAL A 307 -49.08 2.71 21.59
N LYS A 308 -48.98 1.76 22.53
CA LYS A 308 -47.78 1.00 22.92
C LYS A 308 -47.11 0.30 21.73
N GLY A 309 -45.87 0.69 21.41
CA GLY A 309 -44.99 -0.04 20.49
C GLY A 309 -44.23 -1.17 21.19
N ARG A 310 -44.37 -2.39 20.67
CA ARG A 310 -43.47 -3.54 20.95
C ARG A 310 -42.08 -3.27 20.35
N PRO A 311 -40.98 -3.73 20.96
CA PRO A 311 -39.63 -3.42 20.48
C PRO A 311 -39.29 -4.24 19.24
N ILE A 312 -38.80 -3.55 18.21
CA ILE A 312 -38.14 -4.13 17.04
C ILE A 312 -36.76 -4.59 17.50
N ALA A 313 -36.50 -5.90 17.41
CA ALA A 313 -35.21 -6.49 17.69
C ALA A 313 -34.18 -6.09 16.61
N GLY A 314 -33.52 -4.95 16.82
CA GLY A 314 -32.28 -4.63 16.12
C GLY A 314 -31.19 -5.61 16.56
N THR A 315 -30.53 -6.25 15.61
CA THR A 315 -29.38 -7.13 15.83
C THR A 315 -28.20 -6.32 16.39
N HIS A 316 -28.20 -6.18 17.72
CA HIS A 316 -27.07 -5.71 18.52
C HIS A 316 -25.94 -6.74 18.38
N ARG A 317 -25.14 -6.66 17.31
CA ARG A 317 -23.94 -7.47 17.15
C ARG A 317 -22.85 -6.91 18.06
N SER A 318 -22.94 -7.31 19.32
CA SER A 318 -21.90 -7.38 20.35
C SER A 318 -20.68 -6.46 20.17
N ASN A 319 -20.68 -5.35 20.91
CA ASN A 319 -19.50 -4.53 21.25
C ASN A 319 -18.29 -5.33 21.79
N ALA A 320 -18.44 -6.64 22.07
CA ALA A 320 -17.34 -7.49 22.52
C ALA A 320 -16.34 -7.83 21.40
N SER A 321 -16.78 -7.92 20.13
CA SER A 321 -15.88 -8.23 19.00
C SER A 321 -14.93 -7.05 18.69
N GLN A 322 -15.43 -5.81 18.73
CA GLN A 322 -14.60 -4.60 18.64
C GLN A 322 -13.68 -4.43 19.86
N ARG A 323 -14.12 -4.81 21.07
CA ARG A 323 -13.30 -4.85 22.28
C ARG A 323 -12.13 -5.84 22.19
N GLN A 324 -12.31 -6.98 21.53
CA GLN A 324 -11.23 -7.95 21.27
C GLN A 324 -10.22 -7.40 20.26
N LEU A 325 -10.69 -6.65 19.26
CA LEU A 325 -9.88 -6.03 18.22
C LEU A 325 -8.90 -4.98 18.77
N GLY A 326 -9.35 -4.12 19.69
CA GLY A 326 -8.48 -3.14 20.35
C GLY A 326 -7.48 -3.77 21.34
N LYS A 327 -7.80 -4.95 21.90
CA LYS A 327 -6.91 -5.68 22.81
C LYS A 327 -5.84 -6.49 22.10
N LEU A 328 -6.06 -6.93 20.86
CA LEU A 328 -5.10 -7.76 20.11
C LEU A 328 -3.91 -6.98 19.55
N TYR A 329 -3.97 -5.64 19.47
CA TYR A 329 -2.86 -4.78 19.06
C TYR A 329 -2.05 -4.20 20.25
N ALA A 330 -2.41 -4.55 21.50
CA ALA A 330 -1.60 -4.25 22.67
C ALA A 330 -0.54 -5.34 22.85
N ALA A 331 0.65 -5.14 22.27
CA ALA A 331 1.81 -6.00 22.54
C ALA A 331 2.41 -5.70 23.93
N THR A 332 1.72 -6.11 25.00
CA THR A 332 2.30 -6.36 26.34
C THR A 332 1.26 -7.07 27.22
N PRO A 333 1.64 -8.06 28.05
CA PRO A 333 0.74 -8.63 29.04
C PRO A 333 0.31 -7.53 30.04
N PRO A 334 -0.88 -7.61 30.65
CA PRO A 334 -1.21 -6.76 31.78
C PRO A 334 -0.23 -7.03 32.92
N GLU A 335 0.46 -5.99 33.40
CA GLU A 335 1.18 -6.07 34.68
C GLU A 335 0.16 -6.37 35.79
N HIS A 336 0.45 -7.42 36.56
CA HIS A 336 -0.31 -7.74 37.75
C HIS A 336 0.08 -6.73 38.83
N ASP A 337 -0.81 -5.78 39.09
CA ASP A 337 -0.68 -4.86 40.22
C ASP A 337 -0.59 -5.69 41.50
N SER A 338 0.58 -5.65 42.14
CA SER A 338 0.91 -6.45 43.32
C SER A 338 0.66 -5.69 44.63
N ASP A 339 0.16 -4.45 44.56
CA ASP A 339 -0.14 -3.65 45.74
C ASP A 339 -1.61 -3.74 46.14
N ARG A 340 -2.03 -4.97 46.48
CA ARG A 340 -3.14 -5.20 47.42
C ARG A 340 -2.77 -6.32 48.38
N SER A 341 -1.87 -5.97 49.30
CA SER A 341 -1.68 -6.68 50.56
C SER A 341 -2.19 -5.78 51.69
N ALA A 342 -3.37 -6.11 52.19
CA ALA A 342 -3.72 -5.96 53.60
C ALA A 342 -3.68 -7.35 54.21
#